data_AF-A0A1V4S9M9-F1
#
_entry.id   AF-A0A1V4S9M9-F1
#
_cell.length_a   1.000
_cell.length_b   1.000
_cell.length_c   1.000
_cell.angle_alpha   90.00
_cell.angle_beta   90.00
_cell.angle_gamma   90.00
#
_symmetry.space_group_name_H-M   'P 1'
#
loop_
_entity.id
_entity.type
_entity.pdbx_description
1 polymer ?
#
loop_
_entity_poly.entity_id
_entity_poly.type
_entity_poly.pdbx_seq_one_letter_code
_entity_poly.pdbx_strand_id
1 'polypeptide(L)'
;SESERVLPESEFVMGKTKKEEVIAKWGKPNGVSINEKGEEILTFNRSHITGKAFIPFYYGRDSYRRVIKTAKFNKKGVLIGITRTNEHY
;
A
#
# COMPACT_ATOMS: atom_id res chain seq x y z
N SER A 1 -2.47 0.92 -17.77
CA SER A 1 -2.39 0.69 -16.32
C SER A 1 -3.10 -0.61 -16.00
N GLU A 2 -2.35 -1.69 -15.87
CA GLU A 2 -2.89 -2.98 -15.43
C GLU A 2 -2.97 -2.95 -13.91
N SER A 3 -4.19 -2.84 -13.39
CA SER A 3 -4.44 -3.08 -11.97
C SER A 3 -4.46 -4.58 -11.75
N GLU A 4 -3.30 -5.15 -11.52
CA GLU A 4 -3.16 -6.55 -11.12
C GLU A 4 -3.90 -6.72 -9.77
N ARG A 5 -4.98 -7.51 -9.75
CA ARG A 5 -5.60 -7.97 -8.50
C ARG A 5 -4.62 -8.94 -7.86
N VAL A 6 -3.66 -8.39 -7.10
CA VAL A 6 -2.78 -9.19 -6.25
C VAL A 6 -3.66 -9.81 -5.17
N LEU A 7 -3.99 -11.09 -5.35
CA LEU A 7 -4.69 -11.89 -4.34
C LEU A 7 -3.88 -11.83 -3.04
N PRO A 8 -4.47 -11.43 -1.90
CA PRO A 8 -3.78 -11.30 -0.62
C PRO A 8 -3.60 -12.68 0.00
N GLU A 9 -2.89 -13.57 -0.66
CA GLU A 9 -2.73 -14.94 -0.17
C GLU A 9 -1.53 -15.02 0.80
N SER A 10 -1.76 -14.58 2.05
CA SER A 10 -1.33 -15.27 3.28
C SER A 10 -1.19 -14.36 4.51
N GLU A 11 -1.13 -13.03 4.38
CA GLU A 11 -0.88 -12.15 5.54
C GLU A 11 -2.13 -11.85 6.38
N PHE A 12 -3.32 -11.81 5.76
CA PHE A 12 -4.55 -11.41 6.45
C PHE A 12 -5.75 -12.24 6.00
N VAL A 13 -6.69 -12.46 6.93
CA VAL A 13 -7.92 -13.17 6.66
C VAL A 13 -9.04 -12.15 6.44
N MET A 14 -9.50 -12.01 5.20
CA MET A 14 -10.61 -11.13 4.86
C MET A 14 -11.86 -11.45 5.71
N GLY A 15 -12.56 -10.43 6.16
CA GLY A 15 -13.75 -10.57 7.02
C GLY A 15 -13.46 -10.98 8.46
N LYS A 16 -12.19 -11.19 8.85
CA LYS A 16 -11.78 -11.48 10.23
C LYS A 16 -10.73 -10.51 10.75
N THR A 17 -9.73 -10.20 9.93
CA THR A 17 -8.62 -9.33 10.32
C THR A 17 -9.12 -7.93 10.69
N LYS A 18 -8.63 -7.42 11.82
CA LYS A 18 -8.95 -6.08 12.30
C LYS A 18 -7.94 -5.04 11.82
N LYS A 19 -8.36 -3.78 11.87
CA LYS A 19 -7.51 -2.63 11.55
C LYS A 19 -6.18 -2.62 12.30
N GLU A 20 -6.19 -2.89 13.60
CA GLU A 20 -4.97 -2.84 14.41
C GLU A 20 -3.95 -3.89 13.96
N GLU A 21 -4.39 -5.06 13.52
CA GLU A 21 -3.52 -6.13 13.02
C GLU A 21 -2.82 -5.73 11.72
N VAL A 22 -3.53 -5.04 10.83
CA VAL A 22 -2.94 -4.51 9.59
C VAL A 22 -1.91 -3.42 9.91
N ILE A 23 -2.22 -2.51 10.84
CA ILE A 23 -1.29 -1.45 11.27
C ILE A 23 -0.06 -2.04 11.98
N ALA A 24 -0.25 -3.06 12.81
CA ALA A 24 0.86 -3.74 13.48
C ALA A 24 1.82 -4.39 12.48
N LYS A 25 1.30 -4.92 11.37
CA LYS A 25 2.10 -5.62 10.35
C LYS A 25 2.71 -4.68 9.32
N TRP A 26 1.96 -3.69 8.84
CA TRP A 26 2.38 -2.78 7.77
C TRP A 26 2.92 -1.43 8.27
N GLY A 27 2.82 -1.17 9.57
CA GLY A 27 3.24 0.08 10.21
C GLY A 27 2.16 1.16 10.15
N LYS A 28 2.58 2.40 10.47
CA LYS A 28 1.67 3.56 10.45
C LYS A 28 1.24 3.86 9.01
N PRO A 29 -0.06 4.01 8.72
CA PRO A 29 -0.53 4.40 7.40
C PRO A 29 -0.07 5.82 7.05
N ASN A 30 0.21 6.06 5.78
CA ASN A 30 0.51 7.40 5.25
C ASN A 30 -0.75 8.25 5.11
N GLY A 31 -1.92 7.62 4.97
CA GLY A 31 -3.20 8.30 4.86
C GLY A 31 -4.36 7.45 5.35
N VAL A 32 -5.40 8.12 5.83
CA VAL A 32 -6.66 7.54 6.29
C VAL A 32 -7.78 8.31 5.63
N SER A 33 -8.72 7.62 5.00
CA SER A 33 -9.96 8.24 4.49
C SER A 33 -11.17 7.38 4.84
N ILE A 34 -12.34 8.01 4.89
CA ILE A 34 -13.62 7.33 5.11
C ILE A 34 -14.51 7.71 3.95
N ASN A 35 -15.11 6.72 3.29
CA ASN A 35 -16.04 6.98 2.20
C ASN A 35 -17.48 7.20 2.70
N GLU A 36 -18.39 7.57 1.80
CA GLU A 36 -19.81 7.81 2.12
C GLU A 36 -20.53 6.57 2.70
N LYS A 37 -20.00 5.38 2.44
CA LYS A 37 -20.49 4.11 3.01
C LYS A 37 -19.94 3.86 4.42
N GLY A 38 -19.18 4.78 5.00
CA GLY A 38 -18.51 4.63 6.30
C GLY A 38 -17.42 3.56 6.31
N GLU A 39 -16.92 3.18 5.14
CA GLU A 39 -15.79 2.26 5.01
C GLU A 39 -14.51 3.07 5.13
N GLU A 40 -13.61 2.59 5.99
CA GLU A 40 -12.32 3.23 6.22
C GLU A 40 -11.28 2.67 5.25
N ILE A 41 -10.46 3.53 4.67
CA ILE A 41 -9.41 3.19 3.72
C ILE A 41 -8.09 3.68 4.29
N LEU A 42 -7.17 2.75 4.53
CA LEU A 42 -5.80 3.03 4.94
C LEU A 42 -4.87 2.92 3.74
N THR A 43 -4.03 3.93 3.53
CA THR A 43 -3.05 3.98 2.44
C THR A 43 -1.63 3.87 2.99
N PHE A 44 -0.84 2.96 2.42
CA PHE A 44 0.54 2.69 2.78
C PHE A 44 1.42 2.85 1.54
N ASN A 45 2.34 3.80 1.58
CA ASN A 45 3.25 4.13 0.49
C ASN A 45 4.65 3.66 0.85
N ARG A 46 5.23 2.81 0.01
CA ARG A 46 6.64 2.43 0.09
C ARG A 46 7.33 2.82 -1.21
N SER A 47 8.19 3.82 -1.14
CA SER A 47 9.04 4.23 -2.27
C SER A 47 10.40 3.56 -2.14
N HIS A 48 10.88 2.96 -3.23
CA HIS A 48 12.27 2.55 -3.39
C HIS A 48 12.89 3.43 -4.47
N ILE A 49 13.88 4.21 -4.07
CA ILE A 49 14.77 4.91 -4.98
C ILE A 49 15.94 3.98 -5.23
N THR A 50 16.08 3.51 -6.46
CA THR A 50 17.21 2.67 -6.88
C THR A 50 18.14 3.52 -7.73
N GLY A 51 18.89 4.41 -7.08
CA GLY A 51 19.96 5.20 -7.67
C GLY A 51 21.22 4.97 -6.85
N LYS A 52 22.33 4.53 -7.48
CA LYS A 52 23.63 4.50 -6.80
C LYS A 52 23.95 5.93 -6.39
N ALA A 53 24.33 6.11 -5.12
CA ALA A 53 24.74 7.40 -4.57
C ALA A 53 25.56 8.20 -5.59
N PHE A 54 25.10 9.43 -5.85
CA PHE A 54 25.65 10.46 -6.72
C PHE A 54 27.14 10.25 -7.09
N ILE A 55 27.40 9.66 -8.28
CA ILE A 55 28.73 9.66 -8.91
C ILE A 55 28.68 10.74 -10.01
N PRO A 56 29.47 11.81 -9.94
CA PRO A 56 29.28 13.04 -10.73
C PRO A 56 29.53 12.93 -12.24
N PHE A 57 29.71 11.72 -12.78
CA PHE A 57 30.01 11.47 -14.20
C PHE A 57 29.09 10.46 -14.89
N TYR A 58 27.99 10.04 -14.26
CA TYR A 58 27.01 9.13 -14.87
C TYR A 58 25.62 9.80 -14.92
N TYR A 59 25.13 10.06 -16.13
CA TYR A 59 23.70 10.33 -16.38
C TYR A 59 22.91 9.01 -16.27
N GLY A 60 22.86 8.42 -15.08
CA GLY A 60 22.00 7.29 -14.79
C GLY A 60 20.57 7.77 -14.61
N ARG A 61 19.62 7.24 -15.38
CA ARG A 61 18.19 7.46 -15.13
C ARG A 61 17.86 6.81 -13.78
N ASP A 62 17.66 7.62 -12.74
CA ASP A 62 17.19 7.13 -11.46
C ASP A 62 15.84 6.45 -11.66
N SER A 63 15.77 5.13 -11.42
CA SER A 63 14.48 4.43 -11.45
C SER A 63 13.78 4.61 -10.11
N TYR A 64 12.63 5.31 -10.15
CA TYR A 64 11.77 5.50 -8.98
C TYR A 64 10.65 4.46 -9.03
N ARG A 65 10.65 3.56 -8.04
CA ARG A 65 9.58 2.57 -7.87
C ARG A 65 8.76 2.89 -6.64
N ARG A 66 7.47 3.15 -6.82
CA ARG A 66 6.53 3.34 -5.72
C ARG A 66 5.56 2.18 -5.65
N VAL A 67 5.42 1.61 -4.46
CA VAL A 67 4.39 0.62 -4.15
C VAL A 67 3.39 1.27 -3.21
N ILE A 68 2.15 1.39 -3.66
CA ILE A 68 1.03 1.86 -2.85
C ILE A 68 0.19 0.64 -2.50
N LYS A 69 0.02 0.35 -1.21
CA LYS A 69 -0.92 -0.62 -0.70
C LYS A 69 -2.09 0.13 -0.06
N THR A 70 -3.32 -0.30 -0.31
CA THR A 70 -4.49 0.19 0.40
C THR A 70 -5.21 -0.96 1.08
N ALA A 71 -5.63 -0.75 2.32
CA ALA A 71 -6.47 -1.68 3.07
C ALA A 71 -7.81 -1.02 3.35
N LYS A 72 -8.90 -1.70 3.01
CA LYS A 72 -10.26 -1.22 3.16
C LYS A 72 -10.96 -1.98 4.28
N PHE A 73 -11.60 -1.25 5.19
CA PHE A 73 -12.31 -1.78 6.34
C PHE A 73 -13.77 -1.38 6.29
N ASN A 74 -14.65 -2.27 6.74
CA ASN A 74 -16.06 -1.92 6.93
C ASN A 74 -16.24 -1.03 8.17
N LYS A 75 -17.48 -0.57 8.41
CA LYS A 75 -17.86 0.24 9.59
C LYS A 75 -17.51 -0.41 10.95
N LYS A 76 -17.27 -1.72 10.99
CA LYS A 76 -16.91 -2.46 12.20
C LYS A 76 -15.39 -2.60 12.38
N GLY A 77 -14.57 -1.96 11.52
CA GLY A 77 -13.11 -2.03 11.57
C GLY A 77 -12.53 -3.35 11.05
N VAL A 78 -13.32 -4.14 10.30
CA VAL A 78 -12.90 -5.43 9.76
C VAL A 78 -12.48 -5.28 8.30
N LEU A 79 -11.35 -5.90 7.96
CA LEU A 79 -10.75 -5.85 6.63
C LEU A 79 -11.64 -6.53 5.59
N ILE A 80 -11.98 -5.80 4.52
CA ILE A 80 -12.86 -6.24 3.43
C ILE A 80 -12.18 -6.17 2.05
N GLY A 81 -11.00 -5.57 1.95
CA GLY A 81 -10.25 -5.54 0.71
C GLY A 81 -8.84 -5.01 0.86
N ILE A 82 -7.95 -5.49 0.01
CA ILE A 82 -6.60 -4.98 -0.16
C ILE A 82 -6.40 -4.70 -1.64
N THR A 83 -5.83 -3.54 -1.96
CA THR A 83 -5.37 -3.22 -3.32
C THR A 83 -3.88 -2.88 -3.27
N ARG A 84 -3.17 -3.24 -4.33
CA ARG A 84 -1.76 -2.88 -4.52
C ARG A 84 -1.60 -2.23 -5.89
N THR A 85 -0.98 -1.05 -5.91
CA THR A 85 -0.60 -0.34 -7.12
C THR A 85 0.91 -0.20 -7.15
N ASN A 86 1.54 -0.58 -8.25
CA ASN A 86 2.97 -0.35 -8.49
C ASN A 86 3.09 0.77 -9.52
N GLU A 87 3.77 1.86 -9.18
CA GLU A 87 4.10 2.94 -10.10
C GLU A 87 5.61 2.89 -10.40
N HIS A 88 5.97 3.08 -11.67
CA HIS A 88 7.35 3.14 -12.17
C HIS A 88 7.52 4.45 -12.93
N TYR A 89 8.56 5.21 -12.59
CA TYR A 89 8.96 6.47 -13.24
C TYR A 89 10.44 6.42 -13.60
#